data_AF-A0A4Q2UY54-F1
#
_entry.id   AF-A0A4Q2UY54-F1
#
_cell.length_a   1.000
_cell.length_b   1.000
_cell.length_c   1.000
_cell.angle_alpha   90.00
_cell.angle_beta   90.00
_cell.angle_gamma   90.00
#
_symmetry.space_group_name_H-M   'P 1'
#
loop_
_entity.id
_entity.type
_entity.pdbx_description
1 polymer ?
#
loop_
_entity_poly.entity_id
_entity_poly.type
_entity_poly.pdbx_seq_one_letter_code
_entity_poly.pdbx_strand_id
1 'polypeptide(L)'
;MEHIHFPAKDHHEMSGILSTNGVNRESRDLNPYPDDRQHSLGMFGENIEIAEDKPLKRGTSYSTSIAASLAAMLLDSSRQETDKVDGLDLFRMKEMRVRTNVPVGMAKESSDGKYK
;
A
#
# COMPACT_ATOMS: atom_id res chain seq x y z
N MET A 1 -28.31 12.33 16.91
CA MET A 1 -27.68 11.87 15.65
C MET A 1 -26.53 12.81 15.38
N GLU A 2 -25.30 12.30 15.38
CA GLU A 2 -24.17 13.08 14.87
C GLU A 2 -24.37 13.30 13.36
N HIS A 3 -24.21 14.53 12.91
CA HIS A 3 -24.45 14.90 11.52
C HIS A 3 -23.30 14.43 10.64
N ILE A 4 -23.59 13.61 9.63
CA ILE A 4 -22.65 13.37 8.53
C ILE A 4 -22.58 14.63 7.68
N HIS A 5 -21.37 15.15 7.51
CA HIS A 5 -21.13 16.33 6.71
C HIS A 5 -21.14 15.99 5.22
N PHE A 6 -21.69 16.88 4.38
CA PHE A 6 -21.47 16.81 2.93
C PHE A 6 -19.98 17.11 2.63
N PRO A 7 -19.36 16.42 1.66
CA PRO A 7 -19.96 15.44 0.73
C PRO A 7 -19.96 13.99 1.25
N ALA A 8 -19.46 13.70 2.45
CA ALA A 8 -19.38 12.33 2.99
C ALA A 8 -20.76 11.67 3.20
N LYS A 9 -21.84 12.46 3.21
CA LYS A 9 -23.22 11.97 3.26
C LYS A 9 -23.64 11.23 1.98
N ASP A 10 -23.07 11.57 0.83
CA ASP A 10 -23.40 10.97 -0.46
C ASP A 10 -22.60 9.68 -0.69
N HIS A 11 -22.74 8.73 0.22
CA HIS A 11 -21.94 7.49 0.31
C HIS A 11 -22.07 6.56 -0.91
N HIS A 12 -23.01 6.82 -1.82
CA HIS A 12 -23.15 6.10 -3.08
C HIS A 12 -22.15 6.59 -4.15
N GLU A 13 -21.68 7.82 -4.05
CA GLU A 13 -20.76 8.44 -5.01
C GLU A 13 -19.37 8.66 -4.42
N MET A 14 -19.26 8.63 -3.08
CA MET A 14 -18.03 8.91 -2.34
C MET A 14 -17.68 7.76 -1.39
N SER A 15 -16.40 7.43 -1.30
CA SER A 15 -15.89 6.56 -0.23
C SER A 15 -15.65 7.37 1.04
N GLY A 16 -16.39 7.05 2.11
CA GLY A 16 -16.18 7.67 3.42
C GLY A 16 -14.90 7.18 4.07
N ILE A 17 -14.09 8.08 4.65
CA ILE A 17 -12.89 7.71 5.40
C ILE A 17 -13.10 7.98 6.89
N LEU A 18 -13.06 6.91 7.67
CA LEU A 18 -13.20 6.95 9.12
C LEU A 18 -11.84 7.11 9.79
N SER A 19 -11.82 7.81 10.91
CA SER A 19 -10.64 7.94 11.78
C SER A 19 -10.52 6.73 12.70
N THR A 20 -9.32 6.16 12.78
CA THR A 20 -8.97 5.14 13.76
C THR A 20 -7.74 5.59 14.57
N ASN A 21 -7.60 5.06 15.78
CA ASN A 21 -6.34 5.15 16.54
C ASN A 21 -5.38 4.02 16.17
N GLY A 22 -4.13 4.16 16.64
CA GLY A 22 -3.05 3.18 16.47
C GLY A 22 -3.31 1.78 17.06
N VAL A 23 -4.46 1.56 17.73
CA VAL A 23 -4.89 0.26 18.23
C VAL A 23 -6.04 -0.31 17.37
N ASN A 24 -6.26 0.23 16.16
CA ASN A 24 -7.34 -0.14 15.25
C ASN A 24 -8.75 -0.02 15.84
N ARG A 25 -8.93 0.79 16.89
CA ARG A 25 -10.25 1.09 17.43
C ARG A 25 -10.78 2.34 16.74
N GLU A 26 -11.99 2.26 16.19
CA GLU A 26 -12.65 3.41 15.59
C GLU A 26 -12.85 4.54 16.61
N SER A 27 -12.55 5.77 16.18
CA SER A 27 -12.77 6.99 16.95
C SER A 27 -14.26 7.34 16.95
N ARG A 28 -15.02 6.82 17.93
CA ARG A 28 -16.48 7.03 18.00
C ARG A 28 -16.90 8.50 18.15
N ASP A 29 -16.01 9.36 18.61
CA ASP A 29 -16.20 10.80 18.75
C ASP A 29 -15.89 11.60 17.47
N LEU A 30 -15.29 10.95 16.47
CA LEU A 30 -14.94 11.58 15.19
C LEU A 30 -15.76 11.01 14.02
N ASN A 31 -16.29 9.79 14.17
CA ASN A 31 -16.94 9.05 13.11
C ASN A 31 -18.44 8.96 13.34
N PRO A 32 -19.26 9.05 12.27
CA PRO A 32 -20.69 8.82 12.37
C PRO A 32 -21.03 7.37 12.75
N TYR A 33 -22.29 7.14 13.11
CA TYR A 33 -22.77 5.85 13.64
C TYR A 33 -22.69 4.70 12.61
N PRO A 34 -22.62 3.43 13.08
CA PRO A 34 -22.40 2.24 12.25
C PRO A 34 -23.34 2.01 11.07
N ASP A 35 -24.61 2.35 11.21
CA ASP A 35 -25.61 2.11 10.16
C ASP A 35 -25.40 2.97 8.91
N ASP A 36 -24.69 4.10 9.03
CA ASP A 36 -24.44 5.01 7.92
C ASP A 36 -23.18 4.66 7.09
N ARG A 37 -22.57 3.47 7.31
CA ARG A 37 -21.18 3.15 6.89
C ARG A 37 -21.03 2.18 5.71
N GLN A 38 -22.07 1.96 4.92
CA GLN A 38 -22.08 0.86 3.92
C GLN A 38 -20.92 0.91 2.89
N HIS A 39 -20.25 2.06 2.73
CA HIS A 39 -19.09 2.22 1.83
C HIS A 39 -17.91 3.00 2.45
N SER A 40 -17.62 2.76 3.73
CA SER A 40 -16.53 3.45 4.44
C SER A 40 -15.30 2.60 4.72
N LEU A 41 -14.13 3.23 4.73
CA LEU A 41 -12.82 2.63 5.07
C LEU A 41 -12.24 3.29 6.31
N GLY A 42 -11.67 2.50 7.23
CA GLY A 42 -10.95 3.02 8.40
C GLY A 42 -9.48 3.30 8.09
N MET A 43 -8.99 4.47 8.47
CA MET A 43 -7.59 4.89 8.33
C MET A 43 -7.14 5.64 9.59
N PHE A 44 -5.83 5.61 9.86
CA PHE A 44 -5.27 6.32 11.01
C PHE A 44 -5.60 7.81 10.95
N GLY A 45 -6.29 8.31 11.96
CA GLY A 45 -6.64 9.72 12.08
C GLY A 45 -6.49 10.26 13.50
N GLU A 46 -6.02 9.45 14.44
CA GLU A 46 -5.61 9.88 15.78
C GLU A 46 -4.11 9.67 15.98
N ASN A 47 -3.53 10.40 16.94
CA ASN A 47 -2.10 10.37 17.26
C ASN A 47 -1.22 10.72 16.04
N ILE A 48 -1.68 11.66 15.21
CA ILE A 48 -1.00 12.07 13.99
C ILE A 48 0.06 13.12 14.32
N GLU A 49 1.30 12.79 14.01
CA GLU A 49 2.44 13.71 14.08
C GLU A 49 2.58 14.46 12.76
N ILE A 50 2.63 15.79 12.81
CA ILE A 50 2.76 16.65 11.61
C ILE A 50 4.08 17.43 11.62
N ALA A 51 4.61 17.69 12.81
CA ALA A 51 5.92 18.30 13.00
C ALA A 51 6.46 17.86 14.36
N GLU A 52 7.78 17.72 14.41
CA GLU A 52 8.53 17.45 15.64
C GLU A 52 8.16 18.47 16.72
N ASP A 53 8.04 18.00 17.96
CA ASP A 53 7.68 18.77 19.15
C ASP A 53 6.30 19.46 19.14
N LYS A 54 5.42 19.15 18.17
CA LYS A 54 4.03 19.64 18.19
C LYS A 54 3.07 18.63 18.79
N PRO A 55 1.96 19.09 19.41
CA PRO A 55 0.93 18.20 19.91
C PRO A 55 0.38 17.31 18.80
N LEU A 56 0.26 16.02 19.10
CA LEU A 56 -0.39 15.05 18.22
C LEU A 56 -1.80 15.52 17.87
N LYS A 57 -2.18 15.29 16.61
CA LYS A 57 -3.46 15.72 16.07
C LYS A 57 -4.41 14.55 15.92
N ARG A 58 -5.70 14.89 15.90
CA ARG A 58 -6.79 13.95 15.64
C ARG A 58 -7.84 14.55 14.73
N GLY A 59 -8.42 13.75 13.85
CA GLY A 59 -9.49 14.16 12.96
C GLY A 59 -9.62 13.27 11.72
N THR A 60 -10.84 13.16 11.20
CA THR A 60 -11.15 12.45 9.95
C THR A 60 -10.49 13.09 8.72
N SER A 61 -10.12 14.37 8.80
CA SER A 61 -9.33 15.04 7.76
C SER A 61 -7.94 14.42 7.57
N TYR A 62 -7.29 14.00 8.67
CA TYR A 62 -5.98 13.36 8.60
C TYR A 62 -6.08 11.95 8.02
N SER A 63 -7.04 11.16 8.48
CA SER A 63 -7.29 9.83 7.91
C SER A 63 -7.64 9.92 6.42
N THR A 64 -8.44 10.90 6.03
CA THR A 64 -8.76 11.19 4.62
C THR A 64 -7.52 11.55 3.82
N SER A 65 -6.64 12.40 4.35
CA SER A 65 -5.41 12.80 3.65
C SER A 65 -4.47 11.62 3.40
N ILE A 66 -4.33 10.73 4.39
CA ILE A 66 -3.55 9.48 4.27
C ILE A 66 -4.17 8.55 3.23
N ALA A 67 -5.49 8.37 3.25
CA ALA A 67 -6.20 7.57 2.26
C ALA A 67 -6.01 8.11 0.84
N ALA A 68 -6.10 9.43 0.67
CA ALA A 68 -5.92 10.10 -0.62
C ALA A 68 -4.48 9.93 -1.13
N SER A 69 -3.47 10.08 -0.27
CA SER A 69 -2.08 9.82 -0.62
C SER A 69 -1.84 8.36 -1.01
N LEU A 70 -2.45 7.41 -0.30
CA LEU A 70 -2.38 5.99 -0.66
C LEU A 70 -3.03 5.72 -2.02
N ALA A 71 -4.22 6.26 -2.26
CA ALA A 71 -4.90 6.14 -3.55
C ALA A 71 -4.06 6.73 -4.70
N ALA A 72 -3.42 7.89 -4.47
CA ALA A 72 -2.53 8.49 -5.44
C ALA A 72 -1.31 7.59 -5.74
N MET A 73 -0.67 7.01 -4.72
CA MET A 73 0.44 6.08 -4.90
C MET A 73 0.04 4.81 -5.67
N LEU A 74 -1.16 4.28 -5.41
CA LEU A 74 -1.70 3.12 -6.12
C LEU A 74 -2.01 3.45 -7.59
N LEU A 75 -2.58 4.63 -7.86
CA LEU A 75 -2.84 5.11 -9.22
C LEU A 75 -1.55 5.39 -10.01
N ASP A 76 -0.53 5.91 -9.35
CA ASP A 76 0.77 6.13 -9.98
C ASP A 76 1.45 4.79 -10.30
N SER A 77 1.41 3.85 -9.36
CA SER A 77 1.97 2.51 -9.54
C SER A 77 1.29 1.75 -10.68
N SER A 78 -0.04 1.82 -10.80
CA SER A 78 -0.77 1.13 -11.86
C SER A 78 -0.46 1.67 -13.26
N ARG A 79 -0.20 2.99 -13.38
CA ARG A 79 0.24 3.62 -14.64
C ARG A 79 1.64 3.18 -15.05
N GLN A 80 2.56 3.07 -14.07
CA GLN A 80 3.90 2.58 -14.34
C GLN A 80 3.92 1.12 -14.82
N GLU A 81 2.95 0.29 -14.44
CA GLU A 81 2.83 -1.07 -14.96
C GLU A 81 2.37 -1.09 -16.42
N THR A 82 1.46 -0.19 -16.82
CA THR A 82 1.04 -0.05 -18.22
C THR A 82 2.13 0.55 -19.12
N ASP A 83 2.95 1.48 -18.61
CA ASP A 83 4.04 2.10 -19.40
C ASP A 83 5.24 1.17 -19.61
N LYS A 84 5.35 0.08 -18.85
CA LYS A 84 6.39 -0.95 -19.03
C LYS A 84 6.11 -1.93 -20.18
N VAL A 85 4.96 -1.80 -20.86
CA VAL A 85 4.53 -2.79 -21.86
C VAL A 85 5.20 -2.63 -23.24
N ASP A 86 5.90 -1.53 -23.54
CA ASP A 86 6.47 -1.33 -24.89
C ASP A 86 8.00 -1.45 -25.04
N GLY A 87 8.77 -1.77 -23.98
CA GLY A 87 10.25 -1.66 -24.07
C GLY A 87 11.14 -2.74 -23.41
N LEU A 88 10.68 -3.45 -22.39
CA LEU A 88 11.42 -4.52 -21.72
C LEU A 88 10.43 -5.64 -21.42
N ASP A 89 10.52 -6.87 -21.96
CA ASP A 89 11.55 -7.81 -21.54
C ASP A 89 11.61 -9.06 -22.44
N LEU A 90 11.04 -9.06 -23.65
CA LEU A 90 11.04 -10.27 -24.52
C LEU A 90 12.44 -10.69 -24.98
N PHE A 91 13.35 -9.73 -25.21
CA PHE A 91 14.74 -10.02 -25.56
C PHE A 91 15.58 -10.47 -24.36
N ARG A 92 15.35 -9.91 -23.17
CA ARG A 92 16.06 -10.28 -21.94
C ARG A 92 15.64 -11.66 -21.42
N MET A 93 14.36 -12.03 -21.56
CA MET A 93 13.90 -13.40 -21.29
C MET A 93 14.49 -14.42 -22.27
N LYS A 94 14.70 -14.03 -23.54
CA LYS A 94 15.35 -14.89 -24.54
C LYS A 94 16.84 -15.08 -24.25
N GLU A 95 17.54 -14.04 -23.81
CA GLU A 95 18.94 -14.13 -23.35
C GLU A 95 19.09 -14.96 -22.06
N MET A 96 18.19 -14.80 -21.08
CA MET A 96 18.19 -15.61 -19.87
C MET A 96 17.95 -17.09 -20.18
N ARG A 97 17.03 -17.41 -21.11
CA ARG A 97 16.77 -18.80 -21.53
C ARG A 97 17.97 -19.43 -22.25
N VAL A 98 18.76 -18.65 -23.00
CA VAL A 98 19.99 -19.13 -23.62
C VAL A 98 21.09 -19.37 -22.58
N ARG A 99 21.17 -18.54 -21.53
CA ARG A 99 22.17 -18.70 -20.45
C ARG A 99 21.87 -19.85 -19.48
N THR A 100 20.60 -20.25 -19.31
CA THR A 100 20.22 -21.36 -18.41
C THR A 100 20.42 -22.76 -19.01
N ASN A 101 20.81 -22.87 -20.29
CA ASN A 101 21.08 -24.16 -20.94
C ASN A 101 22.59 -24.55 -20.96
N VAL A 102 23.42 -23.89 -20.15
CA VAL A 102 24.78 -24.41 -19.91
C VAL A 102 24.64 -25.67 -19.05
N PRO A 103 25.09 -26.85 -19.53
CA PRO A 103 24.94 -28.08 -18.79
C PRO A 103 25.68 -27.98 -17.45
N VAL A 104 24.97 -28.31 -16.37
CA VAL A 104 25.53 -28.54 -15.04
C VAL A 104 26.47 -29.73 -15.14
N GLY A 105 27.72 -29.45 -15.48
CA GLY A 105 28.69 -30.48 -15.79
C GLY A 105 30.10 -29.96 -15.70
N MET A 106 30.46 -29.35 -14.56
CA MET A 106 31.83 -29.36 -13.99
C MET A 106 31.73 -29.10 -12.48
N ALA A 107 31.11 -30.05 -11.76
CA ALA A 107 31.46 -30.26 -10.36
C ALA A 107 32.91 -30.77 -10.35
N LYS A 108 33.83 -29.88 -9.96
CA LYS A 108 35.26 -30.13 -9.95
C LYS A 108 35.59 -31.41 -9.20
N GLU A 109 36.31 -32.30 -9.88
CA GLU A 109 37.21 -33.26 -9.27
C GLU A 109 38.09 -32.53 -8.23
N SER A 110 38.05 -32.99 -6.98
CA SER A 110 39.14 -32.81 -6.01
C SER A 110 38.82 -33.63 -4.76
N SER A 111 38.92 -34.96 -4.87
CA SER A 111 39.09 -35.82 -3.69
C SER A 111 39.99 -37.01 -3.98
N ASP A 112 41.16 -36.77 -4.56
CA ASP A 112 42.25 -37.74 -4.49
C ASP A 112 43.21 -37.31 -3.38
N GLY A 113 42.85 -37.71 -2.17
CA GLY A 113 43.75 -37.71 -1.02
C GLY A 113 44.86 -38.75 -1.24
N LYS A 114 45.99 -38.30 -1.77
CA LYS A 114 47.26 -39.03 -1.69
C LYS A 114 48.36 -38.11 -1.16
N TYR A 115 48.40 -37.99 0.16
CA TYR A 115 49.62 -37.78 0.92
C TYR A 115 49.75 -38.93 1.92
N LYS A 116 50.31 -40.05 1.44
CA LYS A 116 51.31 -40.95 2.07
C LYS A 116 51.42 -42.23 1.26
#